data_AF-A0A1Y6C7T6-F1
#
_entry.id   AF-A0A1Y6C7T6-F1
#
_cell.length_a   1.000
_cell.length_b   1.000
_cell.length_c   1.000
_cell.angle_alpha   90.00
_cell.angle_beta   90.00
_cell.angle_gamma   90.00
#
_symmetry.space_group_name_H-M   'P 1'
#
loop_
_entity.id
_entity.type
_entity.pdbx_description
1 polymer ?
#
loop_
_entity_poly.entity_id
_entity_poly.type
_entity_poly.pdbx_seq_one_letter_code
_entity_poly.pdbx_strand_id
1 'polypeptide(L)'
;MGTNMKLSLLLIYLLLASACAEGENQRVLPSSSSRPSGLSSDAEAGQQDSDTNQDSADTADEGNQENVDNDAVLTVTYVEVVAPIIQDACVGCHNGAGAAAFLPLDTQATLQAALGSDPDPVTNGFLGRVNDDVNPMPPGGDRIARDAILKLLNDWQANNFL
;
A
#
# COMPACT_ATOMS: atom_id res chain seq x y z
N MET A 1 34.44 -14.97 14.84
CA MET A 1 33.54 -15.16 13.68
C MET A 1 32.25 -14.42 13.96
N GLY A 2 31.88 -13.37 13.22
CA GLY A 2 30.64 -12.63 13.53
C GLY A 2 30.39 -11.34 12.75
N THR A 3 30.63 -11.30 11.44
CA THR A 3 30.41 -10.08 10.63
C THR A 3 29.48 -10.27 9.43
N ASN A 4 28.80 -11.41 9.28
CA ASN A 4 28.12 -11.75 8.02
C ASN A 4 26.60 -11.50 7.97
N MET A 5 25.94 -11.08 9.06
CA MET A 5 24.48 -10.84 9.02
C MET A 5 24.08 -9.45 8.51
N LYS A 6 24.95 -8.44 8.63
CA LYS A 6 24.62 -7.07 8.18
C LYS A 6 24.62 -6.92 6.65
N LEU A 7 25.37 -7.76 5.94
CA LEU A 7 25.47 -7.68 4.48
C LEU A 7 24.23 -8.25 3.77
N SER A 8 23.54 -9.20 4.40
CA SER A 8 22.32 -9.81 3.85
C SER A 8 21.11 -8.88 3.93
N LEU A 9 20.99 -8.10 5.00
CA LEU A 9 19.87 -7.16 5.17
C LEU A 9 19.98 -5.96 4.20
N LEU A 10 21.21 -5.54 3.90
CA LEU A 10 21.47 -4.44 2.95
C LEU A 10 21.14 -4.84 1.50
N LEU A 11 21.34 -6.11 1.15
CA LEU A 11 20.98 -6.68 -0.15
C LEU A 11 19.46 -6.79 -0.35
N ILE A 12 18.71 -7.10 0.71
CA ILE A 12 17.24 -7.10 0.68
C ILE A 12 16.70 -5.67 0.51
N TYR A 13 17.30 -4.69 1.20
CA TYR A 13 16.91 -3.28 1.09
C TYR A 13 17.17 -2.71 -0.31
N LEU A 14 18.27 -3.10 -0.97
CA LEU A 14 18.58 -2.68 -2.34
C LEU A 14 17.63 -3.28 -3.39
N LEU A 15 17.15 -4.51 -3.18
CA LEU A 15 16.22 -5.16 -4.12
C LEU A 15 14.81 -4.54 -4.05
N LEU A 16 14.33 -4.13 -2.86
CA LEU A 16 13.02 -3.48 -2.73
C LEU A 16 12.98 -2.06 -3.32
N ALA A 17 14.09 -1.32 -3.29
CA ALA A 17 14.14 0.05 -3.82
C ALA A 17 14.03 0.13 -5.37
N SER A 18 14.32 -0.97 -6.08
CA SER A 18 14.39 -0.97 -7.55
C SER A 18 13.04 -1.13 -8.25
N ALA A 19 11.95 -1.40 -7.52
CA ALA A 19 10.63 -1.66 -8.11
C ALA A 19 9.70 -0.42 -8.16
N CYS A 20 10.11 0.74 -7.66
CA CYS A 20 9.27 1.94 -7.59
C CYS A 20 9.52 2.99 -8.69
N ALA A 21 10.37 2.72 -9.67
CA ALA A 21 10.74 3.69 -10.69
C ALA A 21 10.28 3.23 -12.08
N GLU A 22 8.97 3.26 -12.36
CA GLU A 22 8.42 3.30 -13.73
C GLU A 22 6.89 3.50 -13.69
N GLY A 23 6.44 4.75 -13.86
CA GLY A 23 5.00 5.04 -13.90
C GLY A 23 4.63 6.51 -14.06
N GLU A 24 5.43 7.29 -14.79
CA GLU A 24 5.13 8.69 -15.09
C GLU A 24 4.50 8.77 -16.50
N ASN A 25 3.16 8.83 -16.61
CA ASN A 25 2.55 9.30 -17.86
C ASN A 25 1.18 9.98 -17.68
N GLN A 26 1.27 11.31 -17.58
CA GLN A 26 0.39 12.33 -18.18
C GLN A 26 -1.05 12.52 -17.69
N ARG A 27 -1.19 13.62 -16.92
CA ARG A 27 -2.13 14.74 -17.13
C ARG A 27 -3.18 14.55 -18.24
N VAL A 28 -4.45 14.54 -17.85
CA VAL A 28 -5.51 15.31 -18.54
C VAL A 28 -6.45 15.89 -17.47
N LEU A 29 -6.46 17.22 -17.36
CA LEU A 29 -7.56 17.97 -16.75
C LEU A 29 -8.62 18.22 -17.83
N PRO A 30 -9.91 18.18 -17.49
CA PRO A 30 -10.81 19.20 -18.02
C PRO A 30 -11.70 19.86 -16.96
N SER A 31 -11.55 21.18 -16.94
CA SER A 31 -12.57 22.24 -16.91
C SER A 31 -13.89 22.04 -16.17
N SER A 32 -14.06 22.91 -15.17
CA SER A 32 -15.29 23.54 -14.70
C SER A 32 -16.42 23.62 -15.74
N SER A 33 -17.59 23.06 -15.40
CA SER A 33 -18.85 23.37 -16.07
C SER A 33 -19.94 23.65 -15.03
N SER A 34 -20.54 24.83 -15.19
CA SER A 34 -21.49 25.47 -14.31
C SER A 34 -22.82 24.71 -14.23
N ARG A 35 -23.40 24.61 -13.03
CA ARG A 35 -24.77 24.16 -12.79
C ARG A 35 -25.78 25.25 -13.17
N PRO A 36 -26.80 24.96 -13.98
CA PRO A 36 -28.07 25.67 -13.94
C PRO A 36 -29.10 24.90 -13.11
N SER A 37 -29.82 25.66 -12.27
CA SER A 37 -31.04 25.25 -11.60
C SER A 37 -32.20 25.22 -12.60
N GLY A 38 -32.96 24.12 -12.65
CA GLY A 38 -34.24 24.00 -13.37
C GLY A 38 -34.91 22.69 -12.96
N LEU A 39 -35.86 22.74 -12.02
CA LEU A 39 -37.32 22.82 -12.24
C LEU A 39 -37.90 21.53 -12.83
N SER A 40 -38.55 20.76 -11.97
CA SER A 40 -39.24 19.50 -12.23
C SER A 40 -40.69 19.72 -12.67
N SER A 41 -41.06 19.19 -13.83
CA SER A 41 -42.46 18.88 -14.18
C SER A 41 -42.52 17.77 -15.25
N ASP A 42 -43.27 16.73 -14.92
CA ASP A 42 -44.18 15.98 -15.79
C ASP A 42 -43.67 15.10 -16.96
N ALA A 43 -43.82 13.78 -16.74
CA ALA A 43 -44.57 12.80 -17.54
C ALA A 43 -44.12 12.29 -18.94
N GLU A 44 -44.41 10.99 -19.12
CA GLU A 44 -44.64 10.18 -20.34
C GLU A 44 -43.50 9.46 -21.10
N ALA A 45 -43.48 8.13 -20.92
CA ALA A 45 -43.62 7.03 -21.90
C ALA A 45 -42.81 6.93 -23.22
N GLY A 46 -42.30 5.72 -23.50
CA GLY A 46 -41.88 5.19 -24.83
C GLY A 46 -40.52 4.48 -24.81
N GLN A 47 -40.47 3.13 -24.69
CA GLN A 47 -40.26 2.10 -25.74
C GLN A 47 -38.84 2.05 -26.36
N GLN A 48 -38.09 0.96 -26.07
CA GLN A 48 -37.59 -0.11 -26.99
C GLN A 48 -36.37 0.38 -27.84
N ASP A 49 -35.22 -0.30 -27.96
CA ASP A 49 -34.89 -1.51 -28.77
C ASP A 49 -33.48 -2.00 -28.29
N SER A 50 -33.16 -3.27 -28.00
CA SER A 50 -32.91 -4.43 -28.87
C SER A 50 -31.82 -4.23 -29.95
N ASP A 51 -30.68 -4.93 -29.81
CA ASP A 51 -29.98 -5.71 -30.85
C ASP A 51 -28.44 -5.63 -30.88
N THR A 52 -27.81 -6.72 -30.39
CA THR A 52 -26.67 -7.47 -31.00
C THR A 52 -25.29 -6.78 -31.13
N ASN A 53 -24.13 -7.44 -31.15
CA ASN A 53 -23.80 -8.83 -31.39
C ASN A 53 -22.41 -9.17 -30.81
N GLN A 54 -22.27 -10.37 -30.27
CA GLN A 54 -21.02 -11.11 -30.15
C GLN A 54 -20.63 -11.68 -31.53
N ASP A 55 -19.35 -11.60 -31.90
CA ASP A 55 -18.65 -12.58 -32.74
C ASP A 55 -17.14 -12.31 -32.56
N SER A 56 -16.36 -13.23 -31.97
CA SER A 56 -15.57 -14.28 -32.66
C SER A 56 -14.48 -13.70 -33.58
N ALA A 57 -13.27 -14.22 -33.68
CA ALA A 57 -12.59 -15.34 -33.06
C ALA A 57 -11.09 -15.24 -33.40
N ASP A 58 -10.29 -15.93 -32.58
CA ASP A 58 -9.17 -16.79 -32.97
C ASP A 58 -7.97 -16.21 -33.75
N THR A 59 -6.81 -16.21 -33.09
CA THR A 59 -5.56 -16.72 -33.67
C THR A 59 -4.76 -17.41 -32.57
N ALA A 60 -4.79 -18.74 -32.57
CA ALA A 60 -3.74 -19.58 -32.01
C ALA A 60 -2.43 -19.40 -32.80
N ASP A 61 -1.27 -19.33 -32.11
CA ASP A 61 -0.10 -20.18 -32.38
C ASP A 61 1.10 -19.84 -31.46
N GLU A 62 1.58 -20.88 -30.78
CA GLU A 62 2.92 -21.15 -30.24
C GLU A 62 3.69 -20.13 -29.36
N GLY A 63 3.72 -20.44 -28.06
CA GLY A 63 4.70 -19.94 -27.11
C GLY A 63 4.56 -20.63 -25.76
N ASN A 64 5.03 -21.88 -25.68
CA ASN A 64 5.19 -22.61 -24.42
C ASN A 64 6.24 -21.90 -23.55
N GLN A 65 5.80 -20.95 -22.75
CA GLN A 65 6.59 -20.35 -21.70
C GLN A 65 6.14 -21.01 -20.40
N GLU A 66 6.82 -22.09 -20.03
CA GLU A 66 6.87 -22.54 -18.63
C GLU A 66 7.42 -21.36 -17.82
N ASN A 67 6.53 -20.47 -17.38
CA ASN A 67 6.88 -19.41 -16.47
C ASN A 67 7.19 -20.09 -15.15
N VAL A 68 8.47 -20.23 -14.88
CA VAL A 68 8.97 -20.83 -13.66
C VAL A 68 8.57 -19.89 -12.52
N ASP A 69 7.43 -20.20 -11.91
CA ASP A 69 6.97 -19.64 -10.63
C ASP A 69 7.98 -20.03 -9.54
N ASN A 70 9.13 -19.37 -9.55
CA ASN A 70 10.02 -19.24 -8.40
C ASN A 70 9.65 -17.95 -7.64
N ASP A 71 8.35 -17.65 -7.52
CA ASP A 71 7.87 -16.75 -6.49
C ASP A 71 8.00 -17.50 -5.17
N ALA A 72 9.23 -17.51 -4.64
CA ALA A 72 9.41 -17.74 -3.23
C ALA A 72 8.65 -16.60 -2.55
N VAL A 73 7.37 -16.84 -2.23
CA VAL A 73 6.50 -15.93 -1.48
C VAL A 73 7.25 -15.65 -0.18
N LEU A 74 8.00 -14.55 -0.15
CA LEU A 74 8.69 -14.10 1.05
C LEU A 74 7.59 -13.73 2.02
N THR A 75 7.31 -14.64 2.94
CA THR A 75 6.27 -14.45 3.93
C THR A 75 6.73 -13.31 4.84
N VAL A 76 6.00 -12.20 4.81
CA VAL A 76 6.27 -11.06 5.69
C VAL A 76 5.80 -11.45 7.09
N THR A 77 6.71 -11.91 7.93
CA THR A 77 6.43 -12.25 9.33
C THR A 77 6.79 -11.11 10.26
N TYR A 78 6.10 -11.03 11.41
CA TYR A 78 6.39 -9.99 12.39
C TYR A 78 7.85 -10.03 12.86
N VAL A 79 8.33 -11.20 13.30
CA VAL A 79 9.63 -11.32 13.96
C VAL A 79 10.79 -11.05 13.00
N GLU A 80 10.72 -11.55 11.77
CA GLU A 80 11.85 -11.50 10.84
C GLU A 80 11.89 -10.21 10.03
N VAL A 81 10.74 -9.63 9.70
CA VAL A 81 10.65 -8.51 8.77
C VAL A 81 10.13 -7.24 9.44
N VAL A 82 8.99 -7.30 10.12
CA VAL A 82 8.30 -6.10 10.62
C VAL A 82 8.96 -5.52 11.86
N ALA A 83 9.25 -6.36 12.85
CA ALA A 83 9.82 -5.97 14.13
C ALA A 83 11.12 -5.15 14.00
N PRO A 84 12.13 -5.55 13.22
CA PRO A 84 13.36 -4.75 13.13
C PRO A 84 13.12 -3.36 12.54
N ILE A 85 12.21 -3.24 11.56
CA ILE A 85 11.90 -1.96 10.91
C ILE A 85 11.10 -1.05 11.86
N ILE A 86 10.10 -1.60 12.55
CA ILE A 86 9.31 -0.85 13.53
C ILE A 86 10.14 -0.44 14.75
N GLN A 87 11.06 -1.30 15.18
CA GLN A 87 11.97 -1.00 16.28
C GLN A 87 12.89 0.19 15.96
N ASP A 88 13.36 0.29 14.71
CA ASP A 88 14.24 1.37 14.26
C ASP A 88 13.47 2.67 14.00
N ALA A 89 12.33 2.58 13.31
CA ALA A 89 11.60 3.74 12.83
C ALA A 89 10.58 4.32 13.83
N CYS A 90 9.96 3.49 14.68
CA CYS A 90 8.76 3.90 15.43
C CYS A 90 8.96 3.86 16.95
N VAL A 91 9.60 2.82 17.47
CA VAL A 91 9.61 2.54 18.92
C VAL A 91 10.32 3.62 19.73
N GLY A 92 11.31 4.33 19.17
CA GLY A 92 12.01 5.42 19.87
C GLY A 92 11.07 6.50 20.43
N CYS A 93 9.97 6.80 19.73
CA CYS A 93 8.94 7.71 20.20
C CYS A 93 7.70 6.99 20.78
N HIS A 94 7.48 5.74 20.38
CA HIS A 94 6.28 4.95 20.68
C HIS A 94 6.51 3.78 21.65
N ASN A 95 7.45 3.84 22.59
CA ASN A 95 7.71 2.76 23.55
C ASN A 95 6.86 2.82 24.84
N GLY A 96 5.69 3.47 24.81
CA GLY A 96 4.83 3.66 26.00
C GLY A 96 5.36 4.63 27.06
N ALA A 97 6.64 5.01 27.01
CA ALA A 97 7.25 6.04 27.86
C ALA A 97 7.81 7.24 27.05
N GLY A 98 7.73 7.17 25.72
CA GLY A 98 8.26 8.16 24.79
C GLY A 98 7.30 9.31 24.49
N ALA A 99 7.68 10.14 23.51
CA ALA A 99 6.91 11.33 23.11
C ALA A 99 5.48 11.01 22.66
N ALA A 100 5.23 9.79 22.17
CA ALA A 100 3.92 9.30 21.73
C ALA A 100 3.41 8.14 22.61
N ALA A 101 3.65 8.21 23.92
CA ALA A 101 3.29 7.18 24.91
C ALA A 101 1.80 6.73 24.89
N PHE A 102 0.90 7.56 24.37
CA PHE A 102 -0.53 7.23 24.26
C PHE A 102 -0.83 6.11 23.23
N LEU A 103 0.09 5.84 22.31
CA LEU A 103 -0.01 4.76 21.33
C LEU A 103 1.31 3.97 21.28
N PRO A 104 1.50 3.01 22.21
CA PRO A 104 2.71 2.19 22.22
C PRO A 104 2.75 1.25 21.00
N LEU A 105 3.89 1.14 20.32
CA LEU A 105 4.12 0.31 19.12
C LEU A 105 5.27 -0.69 19.31
N ASP A 106 5.67 -0.92 20.55
CA ASP A 106 6.79 -1.77 20.96
C ASP A 106 6.44 -3.26 21.04
N THR A 107 5.19 -3.63 20.73
CA THR A 107 4.77 -5.03 20.68
C THR A 107 3.97 -5.32 19.40
N GLN A 108 3.97 -6.59 18.99
CA GLN A 108 3.15 -7.05 17.86
C GLN A 108 1.68 -6.72 18.06
N ALA A 109 1.15 -7.01 19.26
CA ALA A 109 -0.26 -6.84 19.55
C ALA A 109 -0.70 -5.37 19.46
N THR A 110 0.11 -4.43 19.95
CA THR A 110 -0.23 -3.01 19.90
C THR A 110 -0.09 -2.44 18.48
N LEU A 111 0.89 -2.91 17.70
CA LEU A 111 1.02 -2.55 16.29
C LEU A 111 -0.15 -3.10 15.44
N GLN A 112 -0.53 -4.37 15.65
CA GLN A 112 -1.71 -4.97 14.99
C GLN A 112 -3.00 -4.22 15.36
N ALA A 113 -3.17 -3.84 16.62
CA ALA A 113 -4.32 -3.07 17.05
C ALA A 113 -4.36 -1.67 16.42
N ALA A 114 -3.20 -1.03 16.23
CA ALA A 114 -3.10 0.26 15.54
C ALA A 114 -3.41 0.16 14.04
N LEU A 115 -2.93 -0.90 13.38
CA LEU A 115 -3.24 -1.19 11.98
C LEU A 115 -4.70 -1.57 11.79
N GLY A 116 -5.29 -2.38 12.68
CA GLY A 116 -6.64 -2.88 12.50
C GLY A 116 -6.81 -3.69 11.22
N SER A 117 -8.03 -3.76 10.69
CA SER A 117 -8.34 -4.54 9.48
C SER A 117 -8.40 -3.71 8.19
N ASP A 118 -8.34 -2.38 8.30
CA ASP A 118 -8.51 -1.46 7.19
C ASP A 118 -7.15 -1.06 6.59
N PRO A 119 -6.82 -1.42 5.34
CA PRO A 119 -5.53 -1.09 4.73
C PRO A 119 -5.49 0.32 4.12
N ASP A 120 -6.60 1.06 4.08
CA ASP A 120 -6.65 2.37 3.42
C ASP A 120 -6.17 3.49 4.37
N PRO A 121 -5.08 4.22 4.05
CA PRO A 121 -4.60 5.34 4.87
C PRO A 121 -5.56 6.52 4.99
N VAL A 122 -6.60 6.62 4.16
CA VAL A 122 -7.61 7.68 4.24
C VAL A 122 -8.58 7.40 5.39
N THR A 123 -8.92 6.14 5.65
CA THR A 123 -9.88 5.71 6.67
C THR A 123 -9.20 5.14 7.92
N ASN A 124 -7.98 4.61 7.78
CA ASN A 124 -7.13 4.16 8.87
C ASN A 124 -6.28 5.32 9.41
N GLY A 125 -6.59 5.77 10.63
CA GLY A 125 -5.89 6.88 11.27
C GLY A 125 -4.39 6.62 11.53
N PHE A 126 -3.98 5.37 11.77
CA PHE A 126 -2.56 5.02 11.94
C PHE A 126 -1.81 5.13 10.61
N LEU A 127 -2.31 4.48 9.56
CA LEU A 127 -1.70 4.54 8.23
C LEU A 127 -1.73 5.96 7.66
N GLY A 128 -2.81 6.71 7.87
CA GLY A 128 -2.90 8.13 7.51
C GLY A 128 -1.87 8.99 8.23
N ARG A 129 -1.59 8.69 9.50
CA ARG A 129 -0.56 9.38 10.29
C ARG A 129 0.85 9.08 9.81
N VAL A 130 1.10 7.83 9.40
CA VAL A 130 2.35 7.42 8.75
C VAL A 130 2.48 8.05 7.36
N ASN A 131 1.38 8.22 6.61
CA ASN A 131 1.38 8.78 5.25
C ASN A 131 1.38 10.32 5.17
N ASP A 132 1.44 11.03 6.30
CA ASP A 132 1.32 12.48 6.34
C ASP A 132 2.61 13.19 5.90
N ASP A 133 2.52 14.02 4.86
CA ASP A 133 3.64 14.80 4.30
C ASP A 133 3.96 16.09 5.06
N VAL A 134 3.01 16.61 5.86
CA VAL A 134 3.15 17.87 6.61
C VAL A 134 3.84 17.63 7.95
N ASN A 135 3.53 16.52 8.61
CA ASN A 135 4.10 16.16 9.91
C ASN A 135 4.69 14.73 9.88
N PRO A 136 5.69 14.44 9.03
CA PRO A 136 6.11 13.07 8.73
C PRO A 136 6.45 12.24 9.97
N MET A 137 6.03 10.98 9.94
CA MET A 137 6.36 9.96 10.94
C MET A 137 7.14 8.84 10.22
N PRO A 138 8.40 8.57 10.61
CA PRO A 138 9.18 9.22 11.67
C PRO A 138 9.58 10.68 11.34
N PRO A 139 9.77 11.54 12.36
CA PRO A 139 10.22 12.92 12.17
C PRO A 139 11.56 12.98 11.43
N GLY A 140 11.61 13.73 10.33
CA GLY A 140 12.82 13.86 9.51
C GLY A 140 13.11 12.67 8.59
N GLY A 141 12.24 11.65 8.56
CA GLY A 141 12.29 10.58 7.56
C GLY A 141 11.97 11.12 6.16
N ASP A 142 12.65 10.60 5.15
CA ASP A 142 12.29 10.90 3.77
C ASP A 142 11.03 10.12 3.33
N ARG A 143 10.40 10.61 2.26
CA ARG A 143 9.17 10.01 1.72
C ARG A 143 9.39 8.58 1.21
N ILE A 144 10.57 8.26 0.69
CA ILE A 144 10.86 6.93 0.13
C ILE A 144 10.87 5.87 1.24
N ALA A 145 11.54 6.15 2.35
CA ALA A 145 11.58 5.28 3.52
C ALA A 145 10.18 5.05 4.11
N ARG A 146 9.36 6.10 4.11
CA ARG A 146 7.98 6.04 4.62
C ARG A 146 7.05 5.24 3.72
N ASP A 147 7.16 5.40 2.40
CA ASP A 147 6.42 4.61 1.42
C ASP A 147 6.79 3.12 1.53
N ALA A 148 8.07 2.81 1.81
CA ALA A 148 8.52 1.45 2.09
C ALA A 148 7.92 0.87 3.39
N ILE A 149 7.81 1.69 4.45
CA ILE A 149 7.15 1.28 5.71
C ILE A 149 5.66 1.02 5.49
N LEU A 150 4.97 1.89 4.75
CA LEU A 150 3.55 1.70 4.41
C LEU A 150 3.33 0.41 3.63
N LYS A 151 4.18 0.14 2.63
CA LYS A 151 4.12 -1.12 1.88
C LYS A 151 4.32 -2.33 2.79
N LEU A 152 5.35 -2.32 3.63
CA LEU A 152 5.62 -3.39 4.57
C LEU A 152 4.42 -3.70 5.48
N LEU A 153 3.80 -2.66 6.03
CA LEU A 153 2.67 -2.80 6.94
C LEU A 153 1.44 -3.37 6.24
N ASN A 154 1.17 -2.91 5.03
CA ASN A 154 0.09 -3.43 4.19
C ASN A 154 0.33 -4.90 3.78
N ASP A 155 1.56 -5.25 3.41
CA ASP A 155 1.92 -6.64 3.07
C ASP A 155 1.77 -7.56 4.30
N TRP A 156 2.17 -7.11 5.48
CA TRP A 156 2.00 -7.87 6.72
C TRP A 156 0.52 -8.06 7.09
N GLN A 157 -0.29 -7.00 6.95
CA GLN A 157 -1.73 -7.06 7.16
C GLN A 157 -2.44 -7.98 6.17
N ALA A 158 -2.06 -7.91 4.88
CA ALA A 158 -2.59 -8.80 3.83
C ALA A 158 -2.25 -10.28 4.10
N ASN A 159 -1.12 -10.53 4.77
CA ASN A 159 -0.71 -11.85 5.23
C ASN A 159 -1.34 -12.24 6.59
N ASN A 160 -2.46 -11.63 7.02
CA ASN A 160 -3.14 -11.91 8.29
C ASN A 160 -2.24 -11.79 9.54
N PHE A 161 -1.24 -10.92 9.46
CA PHE A 161 -0.29 -10.66 10.54
C PHE A 161 0.51 -11.89 11.02
N LEU A 162 0.92 -12.75 10.09
CA LEU A 162 1.82 -13.88 10.33
C LEU A 162 3.13 -13.48 11.05
#